data_AF-A0AAV1ZZ49-F1
#
_entry.id   AF-A0AAV1ZZ49-F1
#
_cell.length_a   1.000
_cell.length_b   1.000
_cell.length_c   1.000
_cell.angle_alpha   90.00
_cell.angle_beta   90.00
_cell.angle_gamma   90.00
#
_symmetry.space_group_name_H-M   'P 1'
#
loop_
_entity.id
_entity.type
_entity.pdbx_description
1 polymer ?
#
loop_
_entity_poly.entity_id
_entity_poly.type
_entity_poly.pdbx_seq_one_letter_code
_entity_poly.pdbx_strand_id
1 'polypeptide(L)'
;MDTCLKDSCQESEWQATFPGILYNLKDKILSVSNTTTRTDQLPKTLTTEAVYMICVLVSFVTLSLVGSSITAFEYFYKANAKKNEACDVKQAKKATSSEKKTKEFGYSASDGILNKVKKILECFCFVQNGRKILARQTAKEKEISCVHGIRAINFFWAIQIHTGMLYIQSIKNLEDQGPFLRSWFIKAIMKGDLVNDAYFTLGGFLNAFHFVQDYDNNRGNISWFRFYIKRIVRVAPLYMIVLSFYTTLFPYFGSGPLWPTYSIHPVCKNVWLWNLFFVNNFRTPNNQCMIWTWYLANDFQLFTLSPLFMVPLCRWPKLGYILTVICISGSCLSNFLIAKTFNLTTDIFRIGFHLSDIRGFNERSFENFNHLLEKPYTRVSSYLIGILLGHYLSRRNIAKATRMNPVFLCCGWIFSAISMWISFFALGNAEESLLKFAVFNGMRHLLFACGISWFIFVCSTGQIELFNRFLSMHGFVVLSRLSYSAYLTHFLLLEYHFLNITELGEFSFTHVVIKSTCVFFWTFPLSFAVSAIIEMPVSRLYSILFWKQKKD
;
A
#
# COMPACT_ATOMS: atom_id res chain seq x y z
N MET A 1 -19.01 -54.61 3.89
CA MET A 1 -20.07 -53.73 4.40
C MET A 1 -19.50 -52.76 5.43
N ASP A 2 -19.23 -51.51 5.11
CA ASP A 2 -18.32 -51.01 4.08
C ASP A 2 -17.73 -49.74 4.68
N THR A 3 -16.41 -49.79 4.83
CA THR A 3 -15.46 -48.67 4.80
C THR A 3 -16.04 -47.30 4.44
N CYS A 4 -16.25 -46.45 5.43
CA CYS A 4 -16.33 -45.00 5.21
C CYS A 4 -14.90 -44.47 4.98
N LEU A 5 -14.62 -44.09 3.74
CA LEU A 5 -13.35 -43.46 3.32
C LEU A 5 -13.16 -42.11 4.03
N LYS A 6 -11.92 -41.88 4.46
CA LYS A 6 -11.48 -40.79 5.33
C LYS A 6 -11.24 -39.45 4.59
N ASP A 7 -11.75 -39.28 3.37
CA ASP A 7 -11.42 -38.14 2.50
C ASP A 7 -12.59 -37.56 1.67
N SER A 8 -13.84 -37.73 2.12
CA SER A 8 -15.00 -37.12 1.44
C SER A 8 -16.01 -36.57 2.44
N CYS A 9 -16.37 -35.29 2.25
CA CYS A 9 -17.42 -34.54 2.95
C CYS A 9 -17.08 -33.99 4.36
N GLN A 10 -16.18 -33.00 4.41
CA GLN A 10 -16.54 -31.77 5.13
C GLN A 10 -16.90 -30.72 4.09
N GLU A 11 -18.19 -30.65 3.74
CA GLU A 11 -18.81 -29.37 3.38
C GLU A 11 -18.61 -28.46 4.59
N SER A 12 -17.56 -27.65 4.59
CA SER A 12 -17.46 -26.57 5.58
C SER A 12 -18.66 -25.67 5.35
N GLU A 13 -19.48 -25.44 6.39
CA GLU A 13 -20.43 -24.34 6.41
C GLU A 13 -19.75 -23.09 5.81
N TRP A 14 -20.39 -22.45 4.83
CA TRP A 14 -19.83 -21.26 4.20
C TRP A 14 -19.39 -20.26 5.28
N GLN A 15 -18.17 -19.74 5.14
CA GLN A 15 -17.65 -18.65 5.96
C GLN A 15 -17.13 -17.55 5.05
N ALA A 16 -17.32 -16.29 5.44
CA ALA A 16 -16.65 -15.14 4.83
C ALA A 16 -15.16 -15.13 5.21
N THR A 17 -14.43 -16.13 4.74
CA THR A 17 -12.98 -16.18 4.66
C THR A 17 -12.59 -16.05 3.19
N PHE A 18 -11.35 -15.66 2.90
CA PHE A 18 -10.91 -15.51 1.51
C PHE A 18 -11.17 -16.76 0.64
N PRO A 19 -10.93 -18.00 1.12
CA PRO A 19 -11.28 -19.21 0.37
C PRO A 19 -12.80 -19.33 0.17
N GLY A 20 -13.61 -19.05 1.18
CA GLY A 20 -15.06 -19.07 1.05
C GLY A 20 -15.60 -18.05 0.03
N ILE A 21 -15.00 -16.86 -0.03
CA ILE A 21 -15.32 -15.82 -1.01
C ILE A 21 -14.88 -16.22 -2.43
N LEU A 22 -13.77 -16.93 -2.57
CA LEU A 22 -13.24 -17.29 -3.89
C LEU A 22 -13.90 -18.54 -4.49
N TYR A 23 -14.21 -19.54 -3.67
CA TYR A 23 -14.68 -20.85 -4.16
C TYR A 23 -16.20 -21.03 -4.04
N ASN A 24 -16.83 -20.47 -3.00
CA ASN A 24 -18.21 -20.80 -2.64
C ASN A 24 -19.18 -19.61 -2.73
N LEU A 25 -18.70 -18.42 -3.13
CA LEU A 25 -19.49 -17.19 -3.11
C LEU A 25 -20.71 -17.25 -4.03
N LYS A 26 -20.52 -17.68 -5.28
CA LYS A 26 -21.61 -17.78 -6.27
C LYS A 26 -22.72 -18.72 -5.79
N ASP A 27 -22.34 -19.92 -5.33
CA ASP A 27 -23.27 -20.93 -4.84
C ASP A 27 -24.01 -20.42 -3.59
N LYS A 28 -23.31 -19.70 -2.71
CA LYS A 28 -23.93 -19.11 -1.53
C LYS A 28 -24.92 -18.01 -1.90
N ILE A 29 -24.60 -17.12 -2.84
CA ILE A 29 -25.54 -16.09 -3.32
C ILE A 29 -26.78 -16.74 -3.92
N LEU A 30 -26.64 -17.79 -4.73
CA LEU A 30 -27.78 -18.54 -5.29
C LEU A 30 -28.64 -19.17 -4.19
N SER A 31 -28.02 -19.75 -3.16
CA SER A 31 -28.75 -20.33 -2.03
C SER A 31 -29.58 -19.28 -1.27
N VAL A 32 -29.01 -18.08 -1.09
CA VAL A 32 -29.67 -16.93 -0.43
C VAL A 32 -30.77 -16.37 -1.31
N SER A 33 -30.53 -16.18 -2.61
CA SER A 33 -31.52 -15.63 -3.54
C SER A 33 -32.75 -16.52 -3.68
N ASN A 34 -32.58 -17.85 -3.55
CA ASN A 34 -33.67 -18.82 -3.62
C ASN A 34 -34.45 -18.94 -2.31
N THR A 35 -33.89 -18.49 -1.19
CA THR A 35 -34.56 -18.49 0.11
C THR A 35 -35.13 -17.09 0.36
N THR A 36 -36.46 -16.95 0.32
CA THR A 36 -37.18 -15.70 0.66
C THR A 36 -37.00 -15.24 2.11
N THR A 37 -36.23 -15.98 2.90
CA THR A 37 -35.88 -15.63 4.27
C THR A 37 -34.70 -14.67 4.26
N ARG A 38 -35.01 -13.39 4.52
CA ARG A 38 -34.04 -12.45 5.08
C ARG A 38 -33.42 -13.16 6.28
N THR A 39 -32.16 -13.56 6.16
CA THR A 39 -31.44 -14.25 7.24
C THR A 39 -31.25 -13.22 8.34
N ASP A 40 -32.19 -13.19 9.30
CA ASP A 40 -32.03 -12.42 10.53
C ASP A 40 -30.87 -13.06 11.28
N GLN A 41 -29.67 -12.53 11.05
CA GLN A 41 -28.49 -12.96 11.79
C GLN A 41 -28.74 -12.68 13.27
N LEU A 42 -28.61 -13.70 14.10
CA LEU A 42 -28.69 -13.57 15.55
C LEU A 42 -27.72 -12.46 16.01
N PRO A 43 -28.16 -11.54 16.89
CA PRO A 43 -27.32 -10.46 17.36
C PRO A 43 -26.07 -11.04 18.05
N LYS A 44 -24.89 -10.67 17.54
CA LYS A 44 -23.62 -11.11 18.10
C LYS A 44 -23.35 -10.35 19.39
N THR A 45 -23.06 -11.08 20.46
CA THR A 45 -22.57 -10.48 21.71
C THR A 45 -21.16 -9.96 21.51
N LEU A 46 -20.91 -8.72 21.95
CA LEU A 46 -19.60 -8.09 21.82
C LEU A 46 -18.55 -8.86 22.64
N THR A 47 -17.49 -9.32 21.98
CA THR A 47 -16.39 -10.03 22.65
C THR A 47 -15.49 -9.08 23.42
N THR A 48 -14.75 -9.61 24.41
CA THR A 48 -13.83 -8.82 25.23
C THR A 48 -12.74 -8.14 24.38
N GLU A 49 -12.24 -8.85 23.37
CA GLU A 49 -11.25 -8.34 22.42
C GLU A 49 -11.79 -7.18 21.57
N ALA A 50 -13.06 -7.25 21.17
CA ALA A 50 -13.72 -6.17 20.45
C ALA A 50 -13.90 -4.93 21.34
N VAL A 51 -14.26 -5.10 22.62
CA VAL A 51 -14.31 -4.01 23.60
C VAL A 51 -12.95 -3.32 23.73
N TYR A 52 -11.87 -4.09 23.91
CA TYR A 52 -10.52 -3.51 23.97
C TYR A 52 -10.17 -2.71 22.72
N MET A 53 -10.51 -3.22 21.54
CA MET A 53 -10.25 -2.52 20.30
C MET A 53 -11.06 -1.21 20.19
N ILE A 54 -12.31 -1.18 20.65
CA ILE A 54 -13.10 0.06 20.74
C ILE A 54 -12.43 1.05 21.68
N CYS A 55 -12.01 0.62 22.87
CA CYS A 55 -11.29 1.48 23.81
C CYS A 55 -10.02 2.07 23.19
N VAL A 56 -9.25 1.28 22.43
CA VAL A 56 -8.06 1.78 21.71
C VAL A 56 -8.44 2.85 20.70
N LEU A 57 -9.44 2.63 19.85
CA LEU A 57 -9.87 3.62 18.85
C LEU A 57 -10.40 4.90 19.51
N VAL A 58 -11.22 4.77 20.54
CA VAL A 58 -11.74 5.90 21.33
C VAL A 58 -10.61 6.68 21.98
N SER A 59 -9.54 6.03 22.44
CA SER A 59 -8.38 6.72 23.01
C SER A 59 -7.67 7.59 21.98
N PHE A 60 -7.47 7.12 20.74
CA PHE A 60 -6.88 7.92 19.66
C PHE A 60 -7.76 9.10 19.28
N VAL A 61 -9.08 8.89 19.18
CA VAL A 61 -10.04 9.97 18.90
C VAL A 61 -10.03 11.01 20.01
N THR A 62 -10.04 10.58 21.27
CA THR A 62 -10.01 11.47 22.43
C THR A 62 -8.71 12.27 22.47
N LEU A 63 -7.56 11.63 22.28
CA LEU A 63 -6.27 12.32 22.19
C LEU A 63 -6.22 13.34 21.04
N SER A 64 -6.84 12.99 19.90
CA SER A 64 -6.96 13.88 18.75
C SER A 64 -7.81 15.10 19.03
N LEU A 65 -8.95 14.91 19.72
CA LEU A 65 -9.81 16.01 20.17
C LEU A 65 -9.07 16.91 21.17
N VAL A 66 -8.43 16.34 22.19
CA VAL A 66 -7.66 17.09 23.20
C VAL A 66 -6.52 17.88 22.56
N GLY A 67 -5.71 17.25 21.70
CA GLY A 67 -4.60 17.92 21.01
C GLY A 67 -5.07 19.05 20.07
N SER A 68 -6.24 18.86 19.44
CA SER A 68 -6.87 19.87 18.60
C SER A 68 -7.38 21.05 19.43
N SER A 69 -8.05 20.78 20.55
CA SER A 69 -8.55 21.79 21.50
C SER A 69 -7.42 22.64 22.09
N ILE A 70 -6.30 22.03 22.48
CA ILE A 70 -5.12 22.78 22.98
C ILE A 70 -4.58 23.73 21.90
N THR A 71 -4.42 23.23 20.68
CA THR A 71 -3.92 24.03 19.56
C THR A 71 -4.88 25.18 19.22
N ALA A 72 -6.19 24.92 19.26
CA ALA A 72 -7.22 25.92 19.03
C ALA A 72 -7.21 26.99 20.14
N PHE A 73 -7.16 26.57 21.41
CA PHE A 73 -7.06 27.48 22.55
C PHE A 73 -5.84 28.38 22.44
N GLU A 74 -4.67 27.85 22.08
CA GLU A 74 -3.48 28.69 21.86
C GLU A 74 -3.65 29.69 20.72
N TYR A 75 -4.26 29.26 19.63
CA TYR A 75 -4.49 30.13 18.48
C TYR A 75 -5.39 31.31 18.88
N PHE A 76 -6.48 31.04 19.59
CA PHE A 76 -7.38 32.08 20.12
C PHE A 76 -6.73 32.93 21.20
N TYR A 77 -5.96 32.33 22.12
CA TYR A 77 -5.23 33.07 23.15
C TYR A 77 -4.19 34.01 22.53
N LYS A 78 -3.39 33.55 21.57
CA LYS A 78 -2.41 34.39 20.85
C LYS A 78 -3.09 35.46 19.99
N ALA A 79 -4.22 35.15 19.36
CA ALA A 79 -4.99 36.13 18.60
C ALA A 79 -5.58 37.22 19.52
N ASN A 80 -6.10 36.84 20.69
CA ASN A 80 -6.59 37.77 21.70
C ASN A 80 -5.46 38.56 22.35
N ALA A 81 -4.31 37.95 22.63
CA ALA A 81 -3.12 38.65 23.12
C ALA A 81 -2.62 39.68 22.10
N LYS A 82 -2.54 39.33 20.81
CA LYS A 82 -2.21 40.31 19.74
C LYS A 82 -3.27 41.40 19.60
N LYS A 83 -4.55 41.08 19.79
CA LYS A 83 -5.65 42.06 19.77
C LYS A 83 -5.58 43.01 20.97
N ASN A 84 -5.23 42.48 22.14
CA ASN A 84 -5.03 43.25 23.37
C ASN A 84 -3.76 44.09 23.28
N GLU A 85 -2.62 43.56 22.82
CA GLU A 85 -1.42 44.35 22.51
C GLU A 85 -1.70 45.43 21.46
N ALA A 86 -2.48 45.14 20.42
CA ALA A 86 -2.91 46.15 19.45
C ALA A 86 -3.87 47.20 20.04
N CYS A 87 -4.66 46.85 21.06
CA CYS A 87 -5.49 47.80 21.82
C CYS A 87 -4.66 48.60 22.84
N ASP A 88 -3.71 47.97 23.51
CA ASP A 88 -2.79 48.57 24.49
C ASP A 88 -1.80 49.48 23.79
N VAL A 89 -1.31 49.17 22.58
CA VAL A 89 -0.51 50.09 21.75
C VAL A 89 -1.34 51.29 21.27
N LYS A 90 -2.65 51.10 21.04
CA LYS A 90 -3.58 52.22 20.74
C LYS A 90 -3.90 53.06 21.99
N GLN A 91 -3.90 52.49 23.18
CA GLN A 91 -4.10 53.20 24.45
C GLN A 91 -2.80 53.82 25.00
N ALA A 92 -1.64 53.20 24.79
CA ALA A 92 -0.32 53.70 25.18
C ALA A 92 0.15 54.88 24.31
N LYS A 93 -0.39 55.03 23.08
CA LYS A 93 -0.28 56.30 22.31
C LYS A 93 -1.11 57.46 22.90
N LYS A 94 -1.88 57.21 23.97
CA LYS A 94 -2.69 58.21 24.68
C LYS A 94 -2.27 58.44 26.14
N ALA A 95 -1.29 57.73 26.68
CA ALA A 95 -0.81 57.93 28.04
C ALA A 95 0.72 57.74 28.12
N THR A 96 1.43 58.84 28.34
CA THR A 96 2.87 58.87 28.58
C THR A 96 3.19 58.60 30.06
N SER A 97 4.23 57.78 30.28
CA SER A 97 4.98 57.52 31.53
C SER A 97 4.23 56.79 32.67
N SER A 98 4.66 55.57 33.02
CA SER A 98 5.77 55.32 33.95
C SER A 98 5.98 53.81 34.13
N GLU A 99 7.22 53.45 34.45
CA GLU A 99 7.80 52.18 34.88
C GLU A 99 6.89 50.96 35.12
N LYS A 100 7.32 49.78 34.60
CA LYS A 100 7.45 48.58 35.44
C LYS A 100 8.28 47.46 34.83
N LYS A 101 9.45 47.28 35.45
CA LYS A 101 10.10 46.05 35.91
C LYS A 101 9.74 44.73 35.21
N THR A 102 10.75 44.22 34.53
CA THR A 102 11.07 42.81 34.30
C THR A 102 10.68 41.93 35.49
N LYS A 103 9.79 40.96 35.27
CA LYS A 103 9.66 39.76 36.11
C LYS A 103 10.01 38.55 35.26
N GLU A 104 11.26 38.12 35.35
CA GLU A 104 11.64 36.75 35.03
C GLU A 104 10.84 35.82 35.95
N PHE A 105 9.86 35.11 35.39
CA PHE A 105 9.21 34.01 36.10
C PHE A 105 10.15 32.81 36.05
N GLY A 106 10.63 32.41 37.24
CA GLY A 106 11.54 31.30 37.43
C GLY A 106 11.02 30.01 36.80
N TYR A 107 11.87 29.40 35.99
CA TYR A 107 11.63 28.12 35.30
C TYR A 107 11.56 26.99 36.35
N SER A 108 10.36 26.49 36.64
CA SER A 108 10.18 25.35 37.56
C SER A 108 10.26 24.03 36.79
N ALA A 109 10.77 22.96 37.41
CA ALA A 109 10.82 21.62 36.81
C ALA A 109 9.43 21.10 36.36
N SER A 110 8.35 21.61 36.98
CA SER A 110 6.95 21.46 36.58
C SER A 110 6.69 21.91 35.13
N ASP A 111 7.26 23.06 34.74
CA ASP A 111 7.09 23.63 33.40
C ASP A 111 7.77 22.76 32.33
N GLY A 112 8.84 22.04 32.70
CA GLY A 112 9.53 21.11 31.82
C GLY A 112 8.69 19.87 31.47
N ILE A 113 7.99 19.29 32.46
CA ILE A 113 7.10 18.13 32.26
C ILE A 113 5.86 18.55 31.48
N LEU A 114 5.24 19.67 31.88
CA LEU A 114 4.05 20.20 31.21
C LEU A 114 4.35 20.52 29.72
N ASN A 115 5.51 21.09 29.43
CA ASN A 115 5.95 21.35 28.05
C ASN A 115 6.19 20.07 27.25
N LYS A 116 6.69 18.99 27.86
CA LYS A 116 6.84 17.68 27.18
C LYS A 116 5.48 17.06 26.88
N VAL A 117 4.57 17.02 27.85
CA VAL A 117 3.21 16.50 27.68
C VAL A 117 2.47 17.29 26.61
N LYS A 118 2.59 18.62 26.62
CA LYS A 118 2.06 19.49 25.58
C LYS A 118 2.56 19.13 24.19
N LYS A 119 3.88 18.98 23.99
CA LYS A 119 4.47 18.59 22.70
C LYS A 119 3.96 17.22 22.21
N ILE A 120 3.72 16.29 23.14
CA ILE A 120 3.11 14.99 22.83
C ILE A 120 1.67 15.20 22.35
N LEU A 121 0.84 15.97 23.07
CA LEU A 121 -0.56 16.22 22.69
C LEU A 121 -0.68 16.98 21.36
N GLU A 122 0.25 17.89 21.05
CA GLU A 122 0.31 18.58 19.75
C GLU A 122 0.57 17.62 18.58
N CYS A 123 1.14 16.43 18.81
CA CYS A 123 1.29 15.39 17.78
C CYS A 123 -0.07 14.86 17.32
N PHE A 124 -1.05 14.83 18.21
CA PHE A 124 -2.40 14.34 17.95
C PHE A 124 -3.33 15.39 17.35
N CYS A 125 -2.90 16.65 17.21
CA CYS A 125 -3.74 17.70 16.62
C CYS A 125 -4.17 17.35 15.19
N PHE A 126 -5.47 17.09 14.99
CA PHE A 126 -6.08 16.71 13.72
C PHE A 126 -5.87 17.78 12.65
N VAL A 127 -6.08 19.06 12.99
CA VAL A 127 -5.93 20.18 12.05
C VAL A 127 -4.49 20.30 11.55
N GLN A 128 -3.50 20.15 12.44
CA GLN A 128 -2.09 20.18 12.04
C GLN A 128 -1.71 19.00 11.15
N ASN A 129 -2.18 17.80 11.51
CA ASN A 129 -1.90 16.58 10.73
C ASN A 129 -2.58 16.64 9.36
N GLY A 130 -3.84 17.07 9.31
CA GLY A 130 -4.57 17.30 8.07
C GLY A 130 -3.89 18.35 7.18
N ARG A 131 -3.44 19.49 7.75
CA ARG A 131 -2.67 20.50 7.01
C ARG A 131 -1.35 19.94 6.45
N LYS A 132 -0.65 19.07 7.19
CA LYS A 132 0.58 18.41 6.71
C LYS A 132 0.29 17.45 5.57
N ILE A 133 -0.78 16.67 5.65
CA ILE A 133 -1.21 15.77 4.57
C ILE A 133 -1.51 16.58 3.30
N LEU A 134 -2.30 17.66 3.45
CA LEU A 134 -2.74 18.55 2.37
C LEU A 134 -1.70 19.60 1.94
N ALA A 135 -0.50 19.60 2.52
CA ALA A 135 0.51 20.61 2.21
C ALA A 135 1.00 20.48 0.76
N ARG A 136 1.55 21.57 0.20
CA ARG A 136 2.26 21.50 -1.09
C ARG A 136 3.56 20.68 -0.95
N GLN A 137 4.17 20.34 -2.08
CA GLN A 137 5.45 19.62 -2.12
C GLN A 137 6.55 20.42 -1.43
N THR A 138 7.36 19.72 -0.64
CA THR A 138 8.62 20.24 -0.10
C THR A 138 9.68 20.34 -1.21
N ALA A 139 10.75 21.12 -0.98
CA ALA A 139 11.84 21.24 -1.94
C ALA A 139 12.47 19.88 -2.30
N LYS A 140 12.62 18.98 -1.32
CA LYS A 140 13.11 17.61 -1.55
C LYS A 140 12.14 16.75 -2.37
N GLU A 141 10.84 16.87 -2.14
CA GLU A 141 9.82 16.17 -2.93
C GLU A 141 9.76 16.66 -4.38
N LYS A 142 10.15 17.92 -4.64
CA LYS A 142 10.23 18.48 -6.01
C LYS A 142 11.34 17.85 -6.85
N GLU A 143 12.39 17.31 -6.24
CA GLU A 143 13.47 16.64 -6.98
C GLU A 143 13.00 15.37 -7.68
N ILE A 144 11.92 14.74 -7.19
CA ILE A 144 11.37 13.49 -7.72
C ILE A 144 9.83 13.52 -7.75
N SER A 145 9.30 14.58 -8.34
CA SER A 145 7.89 14.91 -8.23
C SER A 145 6.96 13.96 -9.00
N CYS A 146 7.42 13.34 -10.10
CA CYS A 146 6.62 12.42 -10.92
C CYS A 146 6.18 11.14 -10.19
N VAL A 147 6.91 10.73 -9.15
CA VAL A 147 6.62 9.50 -8.40
C VAL A 147 5.27 9.57 -7.68
N HIS A 148 4.80 10.77 -7.33
CA HIS A 148 3.49 10.94 -6.71
C HIS A 148 2.35 10.51 -7.63
N GLY A 149 2.35 10.97 -8.88
CA GLY A 149 1.36 10.58 -9.89
C GLY A 149 1.42 9.10 -10.23
N ILE A 150 2.63 8.54 -10.40
CA ILE A 150 2.80 7.12 -10.69
C ILE A 150 2.18 6.26 -9.57
N ARG A 151 2.40 6.62 -8.30
CA ARG A 151 1.78 5.93 -7.15
C ARG A 151 0.26 6.02 -7.18
N ALA A 152 -0.29 7.21 -7.42
CA ALA A 152 -1.74 7.40 -7.42
C ALA A 152 -2.44 6.62 -8.54
N ILE A 153 -1.87 6.63 -9.75
CA ILE A 153 -2.38 5.87 -10.90
C ILE A 153 -2.31 4.37 -10.62
N ASN A 154 -1.18 3.88 -10.12
CA ASN A 154 -1.03 2.47 -9.73
C ASN A 154 -1.99 2.07 -8.61
N PHE A 155 -2.30 2.98 -7.68
CA PHE A 155 -3.28 2.71 -6.63
C PHE A 155 -4.71 2.57 -7.18
N PHE A 156 -5.11 3.45 -8.10
CA PHE A 156 -6.39 3.31 -8.80
C PHE A 156 -6.46 1.99 -9.57
N TRP A 157 -5.37 1.64 -10.26
CA TRP A 157 -5.29 0.36 -10.97
C TRP A 157 -5.43 -0.84 -10.00
N ALA A 158 -4.75 -0.82 -8.84
CA ALA A 158 -4.89 -1.85 -7.80
C ALA A 158 -6.35 -2.06 -7.36
N ILE A 159 -7.08 -0.97 -7.12
CA ILE A 159 -8.51 -1.02 -6.76
C ILE A 159 -9.34 -1.65 -7.88
N GLN A 160 -9.07 -1.28 -9.13
CA GLN A 160 -9.77 -1.85 -10.29
C GLN A 160 -9.58 -3.38 -10.40
N ILE A 161 -8.37 -3.87 -10.10
CA ILE A 161 -8.03 -5.30 -10.12
C ILE A 161 -8.74 -6.04 -8.99
N HIS A 162 -8.61 -5.55 -7.74
CA HIS A 162 -9.25 -6.21 -6.59
C HIS A 162 -10.78 -6.18 -6.69
N THR A 163 -11.36 -5.10 -7.22
CA THR A 163 -12.79 -5.03 -7.52
C THR A 163 -13.16 -6.04 -8.59
N GLY A 164 -12.41 -6.12 -9.69
CA GLY A 164 -12.65 -7.09 -10.76
C GLY A 164 -12.57 -8.54 -10.27
N MET A 165 -11.55 -8.87 -9.47
CA MET A 165 -11.34 -10.21 -8.89
C MET A 165 -12.54 -10.66 -8.04
N LEU A 166 -13.03 -9.81 -7.14
CA LEU A 166 -14.18 -10.12 -6.30
C LEU A 166 -15.49 -10.09 -7.10
N TYR A 167 -15.62 -9.18 -8.06
CA TYR A 167 -16.84 -9.02 -8.86
C TYR A 167 -17.10 -10.24 -9.73
N ILE A 168 -16.08 -10.79 -10.36
CA ILE A 168 -16.15 -12.01 -11.18
C ILE A 168 -16.80 -13.18 -10.43
N GLN A 169 -16.59 -13.29 -9.12
CA GLN A 169 -17.18 -14.35 -8.29
C GLN A 169 -18.68 -14.16 -8.01
N SER A 170 -19.25 -13.02 -8.40
CA SER A 170 -20.65 -12.61 -8.10
C SER A 170 -21.50 -12.39 -9.35
N ILE A 171 -21.12 -13.00 -10.48
CA ILE A 171 -21.72 -12.78 -11.80
C ILE A 171 -22.45 -14.02 -12.31
N LYS A 172 -23.65 -13.82 -12.86
CA LYS A 172 -24.47 -14.91 -13.47
C LYS A 172 -24.09 -15.25 -14.91
N ASN A 173 -23.80 -14.27 -15.76
CA ASN A 173 -23.58 -14.41 -17.21
C ASN A 173 -22.08 -14.45 -17.61
N LEU A 174 -21.23 -15.05 -16.78
CA LEU A 174 -19.77 -14.98 -16.97
C LEU A 174 -19.31 -15.65 -18.27
N GLU A 175 -19.93 -16.77 -18.66
CA GLU A 175 -19.61 -17.52 -19.88
C GLU A 175 -19.85 -16.69 -21.15
N ASP A 176 -20.94 -15.92 -21.18
CA ASP A 176 -21.30 -15.03 -22.30
C ASP A 176 -20.28 -13.91 -22.52
N GLN A 177 -19.45 -13.61 -21.52
CA GLN A 177 -18.44 -12.55 -21.56
C GLN A 177 -17.07 -13.03 -22.04
N GLY A 178 -16.93 -14.30 -22.43
CA GLY A 178 -15.68 -14.85 -22.95
C GLY A 178 -14.99 -13.99 -24.02
N PRO A 179 -15.67 -13.51 -25.08
CA PRO A 179 -15.07 -12.62 -26.07
C PRO A 179 -14.53 -11.31 -25.47
N PHE A 180 -15.29 -10.70 -24.55
CA PHE A 180 -14.91 -9.45 -23.90
C PHE A 180 -13.71 -9.61 -22.97
N LEU A 181 -13.72 -10.65 -22.13
CA LEU A 181 -12.61 -11.00 -21.22
C LEU A 181 -11.32 -11.35 -21.98
N ARG A 182 -11.44 -11.76 -23.24
CA ARG A 182 -10.31 -12.03 -24.14
C ARG A 182 -9.84 -10.82 -24.93
N SER A 183 -10.45 -9.63 -24.78
CA SER A 183 -9.99 -8.41 -25.43
C SER A 183 -8.62 -7.96 -24.91
N TRP A 184 -7.83 -7.29 -25.76
CA TRP A 184 -6.49 -6.83 -25.39
C TRP A 184 -6.52 -5.80 -24.24
N PHE A 185 -7.54 -4.94 -24.22
CA PHE A 185 -7.72 -3.91 -23.21
C PHE A 185 -7.99 -4.52 -21.83
N ILE A 186 -8.88 -5.52 -21.76
CA ILE A 186 -9.18 -6.20 -20.50
C ILE A 186 -7.99 -7.01 -20.01
N LYS A 187 -7.21 -7.64 -20.89
CA LYS A 187 -5.95 -8.29 -20.49
C LYS A 187 -4.96 -7.31 -19.87
N ALA A 188 -4.84 -6.11 -20.43
CA ALA A 188 -3.94 -5.10 -19.88
C ALA A 188 -4.37 -4.69 -18.46
N ILE A 189 -5.68 -4.47 -18.24
CA ILE A 189 -6.22 -4.13 -16.92
C ILE A 189 -6.06 -5.29 -15.94
N MET A 190 -6.33 -6.52 -16.40
CA MET A 190 -6.26 -7.72 -15.59
C MET A 190 -4.83 -8.13 -15.26
N LYS A 191 -3.79 -7.76 -16.01
CA LYS A 191 -2.36 -7.96 -15.62
C LYS A 191 -1.91 -7.06 -14.46
N GLY A 192 -2.66 -7.17 -13.38
CA GLY A 192 -2.59 -6.31 -12.22
C GLY A 192 -1.43 -6.60 -11.29
N ASP A 193 -0.82 -7.77 -11.42
CA ASP A 193 0.40 -8.12 -10.69
C ASP A 193 1.60 -7.24 -11.04
N LEU A 194 1.56 -6.57 -12.19
CA LEU A 194 2.55 -5.56 -12.59
C LEU A 194 2.43 -4.26 -11.78
N VAL A 195 1.25 -3.98 -11.18
CA VAL A 195 1.10 -2.88 -10.22
C VAL A 195 2.07 -3.05 -9.06
N ASN A 196 2.22 -4.28 -8.57
CA ASN A 196 3.15 -4.59 -7.48
C ASN A 196 4.60 -4.35 -7.91
N ASP A 197 4.98 -4.70 -9.14
CA ASP A 197 6.32 -4.44 -9.67
C ASP A 197 6.63 -2.94 -9.78
N ALA A 198 5.63 -2.14 -10.17
CA ALA A 198 5.76 -0.69 -10.17
C ALA A 198 6.04 -0.17 -8.76
N TYR A 199 5.29 -0.66 -7.76
CA TYR A 199 5.51 -0.29 -6.38
C TYR A 199 6.84 -0.78 -5.81
N PHE A 200 7.29 -2.00 -6.15
CA PHE A 200 8.62 -2.50 -5.76
C PHE A 200 9.73 -1.66 -6.37
N THR A 201 9.61 -1.31 -7.66
CA THR A 201 10.57 -0.44 -8.35
C THR A 201 10.64 0.94 -7.69
N LEU A 202 9.49 1.55 -7.39
CA LEU A 202 9.42 2.82 -6.66
C LEU A 202 9.96 2.72 -5.24
N GLY A 203 9.71 1.60 -4.55
CA GLY A 203 10.20 1.32 -3.20
C GLY A 203 11.73 1.26 -3.16
N GLY A 204 12.33 0.48 -4.07
CA GLY A 204 13.78 0.38 -4.23
C GLY A 204 14.42 1.72 -4.65
N PHE A 205 13.80 2.41 -5.61
CA PHE A 205 14.25 3.72 -6.09
C PHE A 205 14.32 4.77 -4.98
N LEU A 206 13.23 4.99 -4.23
CA LEU A 206 13.19 6.00 -3.18
C LEU A 206 14.07 5.61 -1.98
N ASN A 207 14.18 4.32 -1.68
CA ASN A 207 15.07 3.85 -0.61
C ASN A 207 16.53 4.14 -0.97
N ALA A 208 16.99 3.73 -2.15
CA ALA A 208 18.35 3.96 -2.61
C ALA A 208 18.66 5.45 -2.80
N PHE A 209 17.73 6.23 -3.35
CA PHE A 209 17.93 7.66 -3.56
C PHE A 209 18.23 8.40 -2.24
N HIS A 210 17.38 8.22 -1.22
CA HIS A 210 17.62 8.85 0.08
C HIS A 210 18.82 8.25 0.81
N PHE A 211 19.03 6.93 0.70
CA PHE A 211 20.16 6.26 1.33
C PHE A 211 21.50 6.80 0.82
N VAL A 212 21.64 7.01 -0.49
CA VAL A 212 22.87 7.57 -1.08
C VAL A 212 23.10 9.00 -0.60
N GLN A 213 22.06 9.84 -0.58
CA GLN A 213 22.18 11.20 -0.01
C GLN A 213 22.61 11.17 1.45
N ASP A 214 22.00 10.33 2.28
CA ASP A 214 22.34 10.20 3.70
C ASP A 214 23.75 9.60 3.89
N TYR A 215 24.17 8.66 3.02
CA TYR A 215 25.51 8.06 3.03
C TYR A 215 26.58 9.11 2.72
N ASP A 216 26.39 9.90 1.66
CA ASP A 216 27.34 10.92 1.23
C ASP A 216 27.42 12.06 2.26
N ASN A 217 26.28 12.50 2.81
CA ASN A 217 26.23 13.53 3.86
C ASN A 217 26.91 13.09 5.17
N ASN A 218 26.82 11.82 5.53
CA ASN A 218 27.43 11.27 6.75
C ASN A 218 28.81 10.62 6.51
N ARG A 219 29.43 10.85 5.34
CA ARG A 219 30.74 10.28 4.95
C ARG A 219 30.83 8.76 5.15
N GLY A 220 29.73 8.06 4.89
CA GLY A 220 29.61 6.61 5.01
C GLY A 220 29.24 6.07 6.40
N ASN A 221 29.07 6.92 7.41
CA ASN A 221 28.63 6.49 8.73
C ASN A 221 27.09 6.37 8.80
N ILE A 222 26.59 5.14 8.81
CA ILE A 222 25.15 4.85 8.84
C ILE A 222 24.76 4.28 10.21
N SER A 223 23.75 4.89 10.83
CA SER A 223 23.11 4.31 12.01
C SER A 223 22.06 3.28 11.58
N TRP A 224 22.44 1.99 11.53
CA TRP A 224 21.56 0.89 11.17
C TRP A 224 20.30 0.81 12.03
N PHE A 225 20.43 1.04 13.34
CA PHE A 225 19.28 1.09 14.25
C PHE A 225 18.26 2.16 13.81
N ARG A 226 18.72 3.37 13.49
CA ARG A 226 17.83 4.45 13.02
C ARG A 226 17.22 4.14 11.65
N PHE A 227 17.99 3.50 10.76
CA PHE A 227 17.52 3.10 9.43
C PHE A 227 16.30 2.16 9.52
N TYR A 228 16.39 1.10 10.34
CA TYR A 228 15.30 0.12 10.48
C TYR A 228 14.12 0.64 11.31
N ILE A 229 14.38 1.27 12.47
CA ILE A 229 13.28 1.75 13.33
C ILE A 229 12.45 2.83 12.64
N LYS A 230 13.07 3.72 11.86
CA LYS A 230 12.33 4.73 11.07
C LYS A 230 11.29 4.10 10.15
N ARG A 231 11.58 2.94 9.56
CA ARG A 231 10.65 2.19 8.72
C ARG A 231 9.58 1.50 9.56
N ILE A 232 9.95 0.80 10.63
CA ILE A 232 9.02 0.08 11.50
C ILE A 232 7.96 1.03 12.05
N VAL A 233 8.37 2.17 12.61
CA VAL A 233 7.44 3.17 13.18
C VAL A 233 6.51 3.75 12.13
N ARG A 234 6.98 3.92 10.89
CA ARG A 234 6.16 4.45 9.81
C ARG A 234 5.05 3.47 9.40
N VAL A 235 5.33 2.17 9.44
CA VAL A 235 4.46 1.13 8.87
C VAL A 235 3.70 0.36 9.96
N ALA A 236 4.41 -0.25 10.90
CA ALA A 236 3.81 -1.20 11.84
C ALA A 236 2.62 -0.67 12.66
N PRO A 237 2.62 0.57 13.20
CA PRO A 237 1.55 0.99 14.11
C PRO A 237 0.15 0.97 13.47
N LEU A 238 0.02 1.59 12.28
CA LEU A 238 -1.25 1.60 11.58
C LEU A 238 -1.63 0.20 11.11
N TYR A 239 -0.66 -0.57 10.64
CA TYR A 239 -0.88 -1.94 10.21
C TYR A 239 -1.46 -2.82 11.32
N MET A 240 -0.93 -2.71 12.54
CA MET A 240 -1.40 -3.48 13.70
C MET A 240 -2.79 -3.03 14.16
N ILE A 241 -3.11 -1.75 14.06
CA ILE A 241 -4.46 -1.24 14.36
C ILE A 241 -5.48 -1.79 13.35
N VAL A 242 -5.14 -1.78 12.06
CA VAL A 242 -6.02 -2.33 11.02
C VAL A 242 -6.15 -3.85 11.15
N LEU A 243 -5.07 -4.58 11.46
CA LEU A 243 -5.10 -6.01 11.74
C LEU A 243 -6.02 -6.35 12.92
N SER A 244 -5.91 -5.59 14.01
CA SER A 244 -6.73 -5.78 15.22
C SER A 244 -8.19 -5.47 14.93
N PHE A 245 -8.46 -4.38 14.19
CA PHE A 245 -9.80 -4.03 13.71
C PHE A 245 -10.40 -5.14 12.86
N TYR A 246 -9.67 -5.63 11.85
CA TYR A 246 -10.12 -6.70 10.96
C TYR A 246 -10.43 -8.00 11.72
N THR A 247 -9.58 -8.34 12.70
CA THR A 247 -9.72 -9.57 13.47
C THR A 247 -10.92 -9.53 14.44
N THR A 248 -11.17 -8.38 15.06
CA THR A 248 -12.07 -8.29 16.23
C THR A 248 -13.32 -7.45 16.02
N LEU A 249 -13.29 -6.41 15.19
CA LEU A 249 -14.42 -5.49 15.03
C LEU A 249 -15.12 -5.61 13.68
N PHE A 250 -14.38 -5.87 12.61
CA PHE A 250 -14.95 -6.01 11.27
C PHE A 250 -16.15 -6.96 11.22
N PRO A 251 -16.19 -8.13 11.91
CA PRO A 251 -17.34 -9.02 11.87
C PRO A 251 -18.66 -8.44 12.42
N TYR A 252 -18.65 -7.28 13.07
CA TYR A 252 -19.86 -6.62 13.62
C TYR A 252 -20.39 -5.47 12.75
N PHE A 253 -19.70 -5.09 11.67
CA PHE A 253 -20.03 -3.87 10.90
C PHE A 253 -21.19 -4.03 9.91
N GLY A 254 -21.56 -5.26 9.56
CA GLY A 254 -22.56 -5.55 8.54
C GLY A 254 -23.56 -6.58 9.02
N SER A 255 -24.62 -6.71 8.25
CA SER A 255 -25.74 -7.62 8.49
C SER A 255 -26.24 -8.22 7.18
N GLY A 256 -25.37 -8.30 6.18
CA GLY A 256 -25.65 -8.90 4.88
C GLY A 256 -25.85 -10.41 4.97
N PRO A 257 -26.47 -11.03 3.97
CA PRO A 257 -26.70 -12.48 3.96
C PRO A 257 -25.40 -13.29 3.86
N LEU A 258 -24.36 -12.68 3.29
CA LEU A 258 -23.01 -13.22 3.21
C LEU A 258 -22.12 -12.62 4.30
N TRP A 259 -22.68 -12.07 5.37
CA TRP A 259 -21.88 -11.58 6.47
C TRP A 259 -21.40 -12.75 7.33
N PRO A 260 -20.15 -12.75 7.86
CA PRO A 260 -19.66 -13.85 8.68
C PRO A 260 -20.57 -14.09 9.90
N THR A 261 -20.70 -15.35 10.33
CA THR A 261 -21.39 -15.70 11.59
C THR A 261 -20.47 -15.59 12.80
N TYR A 262 -19.15 -15.70 12.59
CA TYR A 262 -18.16 -15.59 13.64
C TYR A 262 -18.07 -14.15 14.21
N SER A 263 -17.71 -14.06 15.48
CA SER A 263 -17.49 -12.78 16.20
C SER A 263 -16.01 -12.34 16.19
N ILE A 264 -15.10 -13.28 15.97
CA ILE A 264 -13.66 -13.06 15.81
C ILE A 264 -13.21 -13.83 14.58
N HIS A 265 -12.42 -13.22 13.71
CA HIS A 265 -11.98 -13.88 12.48
C HIS A 265 -11.12 -15.12 12.80
N PRO A 266 -11.55 -16.34 12.39
CA PRO A 266 -10.97 -17.59 12.88
C PRO A 266 -9.51 -17.81 12.43
N VAL A 267 -9.19 -17.46 11.18
CA VAL A 267 -7.80 -17.53 10.67
C VAL A 267 -6.91 -16.53 11.39
N CYS A 268 -7.28 -15.25 11.38
CA CYS A 268 -6.54 -14.17 12.01
C CYS A 268 -6.19 -14.41 13.48
N LYS A 269 -7.12 -14.95 14.27
CA LYS A 269 -6.88 -15.28 15.69
C LYS A 269 -5.65 -16.17 15.88
N ASN A 270 -5.40 -17.09 14.95
CA ASN A 270 -4.32 -18.06 15.06
C ASN A 270 -3.02 -17.60 14.37
N VAL A 271 -3.10 -16.72 13.38
CA VAL A 271 -1.93 -16.37 12.52
C VAL A 271 -1.52 -14.89 12.55
N TRP A 272 -2.14 -14.04 13.37
CA TRP A 272 -1.85 -12.60 13.42
C TRP A 272 -0.36 -12.26 13.65
N LEU A 273 0.39 -13.10 14.37
CA LEU A 273 1.83 -12.93 14.58
C LEU A 273 2.63 -12.90 13.26
N TRP A 274 2.18 -13.62 12.24
CA TRP A 274 2.83 -13.63 10.93
C TRP A 274 2.71 -12.27 10.22
N ASN A 275 1.59 -11.57 10.42
CA ASN A 275 1.42 -10.19 9.95
C ASN A 275 2.31 -9.24 10.77
N LEU A 276 2.39 -9.39 12.10
CA LEU A 276 3.27 -8.56 12.95
C LEU A 276 4.74 -8.60 12.49
N PHE A 277 5.24 -9.80 12.17
CA PHE A 277 6.63 -10.00 11.72
C PHE A 277 6.82 -9.77 10.21
N PHE A 278 5.79 -9.34 9.47
CA PHE A 278 5.85 -9.14 8.01
C PHE A 278 6.33 -10.39 7.24
N VAL A 279 5.84 -11.57 7.64
CA VAL A 279 6.16 -12.87 7.01
C VAL A 279 4.92 -13.64 6.58
N ASN A 280 3.74 -12.99 6.59
CA ASN A 280 2.46 -13.63 6.24
C ASN A 280 2.44 -14.22 4.82
N ASN A 281 3.24 -13.69 3.89
CA ASN A 281 3.42 -14.18 2.52
C ASN A 281 4.12 -15.56 2.41
N PHE A 282 4.66 -16.11 3.49
CA PHE A 282 5.18 -17.48 3.52
C PHE A 282 4.13 -18.52 3.95
N ARG A 283 2.95 -18.08 4.41
CA ARG A 283 1.82 -18.96 4.64
C ARG A 283 1.09 -19.23 3.33
N THR A 284 0.50 -20.42 3.23
CA THR A 284 -0.43 -20.72 2.15
C THR A 284 -1.56 -19.69 2.16
N PRO A 285 -2.05 -19.24 0.99
CA PRO A 285 -2.94 -18.09 0.98
C PRO A 285 -4.31 -18.37 1.64
N ASN A 286 -4.70 -19.65 1.79
CA ASN A 286 -5.89 -20.07 2.54
C ASN A 286 -5.77 -19.82 4.05
N ASN A 287 -4.53 -19.72 4.55
CA ASN A 287 -4.20 -19.53 5.97
C ASN A 287 -3.52 -18.18 6.22
N GLN A 288 -3.90 -17.16 5.45
CA GLN A 288 -3.49 -15.77 5.64
C GLN A 288 -4.66 -14.98 6.23
N CYS A 289 -4.37 -14.09 7.18
CA CYS A 289 -5.38 -13.22 7.80
C CYS A 289 -5.84 -12.12 6.85
N MET A 290 -4.96 -11.17 6.54
CA MET A 290 -5.20 -10.10 5.58
C MET A 290 -4.43 -10.38 4.31
N ILE A 291 -4.96 -11.25 3.44
CA ILE A 291 -4.22 -11.74 2.25
C ILE A 291 -3.62 -10.61 1.43
N TRP A 292 -4.37 -9.52 1.18
CA TRP A 292 -3.91 -8.38 0.37
C TRP A 292 -2.62 -7.74 0.85
N THR A 293 -2.24 -7.95 2.12
CA THR A 293 -1.04 -7.38 2.77
C THR A 293 0.25 -8.15 2.48
N TRP A 294 0.21 -9.22 1.67
CA TRP A 294 1.38 -9.96 1.18
C TRP A 294 2.42 -9.02 0.53
N TYR A 295 1.97 -8.00 -0.20
CA TYR A 295 2.85 -7.03 -0.85
C TYR A 295 3.63 -6.22 0.19
N LEU A 296 2.99 -5.83 1.29
CA LEU A 296 3.63 -5.08 2.37
C LEU A 296 4.70 -5.93 3.07
N ALA A 297 4.44 -7.22 3.26
CA ALA A 297 5.41 -8.18 3.79
C ALA A 297 6.65 -8.27 2.88
N ASN A 298 6.44 -8.45 1.57
CA ASN A 298 7.53 -8.46 0.58
C ASN A 298 8.33 -7.15 0.59
N ASP A 299 7.67 -5.99 0.56
CA ASP A 299 8.33 -4.70 0.54
C ASP A 299 9.18 -4.48 1.81
N PHE A 300 8.69 -4.92 2.97
CA PHE A 300 9.46 -4.86 4.21
C PHE A 300 10.67 -5.81 4.22
N GLN A 301 10.51 -7.03 3.70
CA GLN A 301 11.60 -8.01 3.55
C GLN A 301 12.69 -7.49 2.59
N LEU A 302 12.29 -6.99 1.43
CA LEU A 302 13.20 -6.43 0.42
C LEU A 302 13.93 -5.17 0.95
N PHE A 303 13.23 -4.31 1.68
CA PHE A 303 13.88 -3.20 2.38
C PHE A 303 14.90 -3.68 3.41
N THR A 304 14.57 -4.72 4.17
CA THR A 304 15.46 -5.24 5.21
C THR A 304 16.78 -5.74 4.61
N LEU A 305 16.70 -6.41 3.45
CA LEU A 305 17.85 -6.91 2.69
C LEU A 305 18.53 -5.84 1.82
N SER A 306 17.87 -4.73 1.52
CA SER A 306 18.38 -3.69 0.61
C SER A 306 19.79 -3.17 0.92
N PRO A 307 20.24 -3.04 2.20
CA PRO A 307 21.59 -2.57 2.49
C PRO A 307 22.70 -3.45 1.93
N LEU A 308 22.43 -4.75 1.74
CA LEU A 308 23.37 -5.70 1.14
C LEU A 308 23.76 -5.28 -0.29
N PHE A 309 22.90 -4.54 -0.98
CA PHE A 309 23.15 -4.02 -2.33
C PHE A 309 23.59 -2.55 -2.30
N MET A 310 22.92 -1.72 -1.49
CA MET A 310 23.18 -0.27 -1.47
C MET A 310 24.57 0.07 -0.89
N VAL A 311 25.04 -0.63 0.14
CA VAL A 311 26.37 -0.35 0.73
C VAL A 311 27.49 -0.67 -0.26
N PRO A 312 27.56 -1.87 -0.87
CA PRO A 312 28.55 -2.13 -1.91
C PRO A 312 28.43 -1.17 -3.11
N LEU A 313 27.23 -0.79 -3.55
CA LEU A 313 27.08 0.19 -4.63
C LEU A 313 27.72 1.54 -4.29
N CYS A 314 27.64 1.98 -3.03
CA CYS A 314 28.24 3.24 -2.59
C CYS A 314 29.76 3.16 -2.38
N ARG A 315 30.23 2.07 -1.74
CA ARG A 315 31.62 1.90 -1.29
C ARG A 315 32.53 1.24 -2.33
N TRP A 316 32.02 0.25 -3.06
CA TRP A 316 32.72 -0.56 -4.05
C TRP A 316 31.84 -0.77 -5.29
N PRO A 317 31.65 0.25 -6.14
CA PRO A 317 30.63 0.25 -7.18
C PRO A 317 30.66 -0.99 -8.08
N LYS A 318 31.85 -1.44 -8.50
CA LYS A 318 32.01 -2.67 -9.32
C LYS A 318 31.40 -3.90 -8.65
N LEU A 319 31.72 -4.12 -7.36
CA LEU A 319 31.16 -5.24 -6.58
C LEU A 319 29.64 -5.09 -6.40
N GLY A 320 29.16 -3.87 -6.12
CA GLY A 320 27.73 -3.61 -5.99
C GLY A 320 26.95 -3.90 -7.26
N TYR A 321 27.45 -3.49 -8.43
CA TYR A 321 26.83 -3.82 -9.71
C TYR A 321 26.84 -5.33 -9.98
N ILE A 322 27.97 -6.01 -9.77
CA ILE A 322 28.07 -7.48 -9.95
C ILE A 322 27.07 -8.21 -9.06
N LEU A 323 27.04 -7.88 -7.76
CA LEU A 323 26.11 -8.50 -6.80
C LEU A 323 24.65 -8.29 -7.19
N THR A 324 24.31 -7.08 -7.62
CA THR A 324 22.95 -6.73 -8.03
C THR A 324 22.54 -7.50 -9.29
N VAL A 325 23.41 -7.56 -10.31
CA VAL A 325 23.14 -8.31 -11.55
C VAL A 325 22.98 -9.80 -11.28
N ILE A 326 23.86 -10.40 -10.46
CA ILE A 326 23.74 -11.81 -10.07
C ILE A 326 22.40 -12.10 -9.39
N CYS A 327 21.96 -11.24 -8.47
CA CYS A 327 20.69 -11.42 -7.77
C CYS A 327 19.48 -11.23 -8.70
N ILE A 328 19.53 -10.27 -9.63
CA ILE A 328 18.50 -10.11 -10.68
C ILE A 328 18.42 -11.38 -11.54
N SER A 329 19.55 -11.87 -12.04
CA SER A 329 19.61 -13.09 -12.85
C SER A 329 19.12 -14.31 -12.07
N GLY A 330 19.49 -14.44 -10.79
CA GLY A 330 18.99 -15.49 -9.91
C GLY A 330 17.48 -15.41 -9.70
N SER A 331 16.91 -14.21 -9.58
CA SER A 331 15.46 -14.01 -9.47
C SER A 331 14.73 -14.43 -10.75
N CYS A 332 15.23 -14.03 -11.93
CA CYS A 332 14.70 -14.47 -13.22
C CYS A 332 14.76 -15.99 -13.38
N LEU A 333 15.89 -16.60 -13.03
CA LEU A 333 16.07 -18.05 -13.06
C LEU A 333 15.13 -18.76 -12.08
N SER A 334 14.95 -18.22 -10.87
CA SER A 334 14.05 -18.81 -9.87
C SER A 334 12.59 -18.83 -10.36
N ASN A 335 12.11 -17.74 -10.95
CA ASN A 335 10.78 -17.67 -11.56
C ASN A 335 10.61 -18.74 -12.66
N PHE A 336 11.61 -18.86 -13.54
CA PHE A 336 11.61 -19.86 -14.62
C PHE A 336 11.56 -21.29 -14.05
N LEU A 337 12.42 -21.61 -13.07
CA LEU A 337 12.52 -22.94 -12.49
C LEU A 337 11.27 -23.30 -11.69
N ILE A 338 10.71 -22.37 -10.91
CA ILE A 338 9.48 -22.60 -10.15
C ILE A 338 8.30 -22.85 -11.09
N ALA A 339 8.14 -22.03 -12.14
CA ALA A 339 7.11 -22.24 -13.15
C ALA A 339 7.19 -23.64 -13.77
N LYS A 340 8.41 -24.10 -14.10
CA LYS A 340 8.64 -25.43 -14.67
C LYS A 340 8.42 -26.57 -13.67
N THR A 341 8.89 -26.42 -12.43
CA THR A 341 8.86 -27.49 -11.42
C THR A 341 7.43 -27.77 -10.94
N PHE A 342 6.63 -26.72 -10.80
CA PHE A 342 5.23 -26.81 -10.36
C PHE A 342 4.24 -26.89 -11.53
N ASN A 343 4.71 -27.09 -12.76
CA ASN A 343 3.87 -27.14 -13.97
C ASN A 343 2.83 -26.01 -14.06
N LEU A 344 3.24 -24.79 -13.71
CA LEU A 344 2.36 -23.63 -13.73
C LEU A 344 2.15 -23.20 -15.19
N THR A 345 0.90 -23.21 -15.64
CA THR A 345 0.53 -22.89 -17.03
C THR A 345 -0.47 -21.74 -17.16
N THR A 346 -1.04 -21.29 -16.04
CA THR A 346 -2.07 -20.25 -16.02
C THR A 346 -1.86 -19.25 -14.88
N ASP A 347 -2.36 -18.03 -15.06
CA ASP A 347 -2.40 -17.00 -14.04
C ASP A 347 -3.84 -16.56 -13.77
N ILE A 348 -4.08 -15.99 -12.59
CA ILE A 348 -5.42 -15.59 -12.13
C ILE A 348 -6.11 -14.57 -13.06
N PHE A 349 -5.35 -13.99 -13.98
CA PHE A 349 -5.77 -12.94 -14.90
C PHE A 349 -6.04 -13.47 -16.32
N ARG A 350 -5.95 -14.80 -16.52
CA ARG A 350 -6.33 -15.54 -17.74
C ARG A 350 -7.70 -16.20 -17.65
N ILE A 351 -8.54 -15.80 -16.70
CA ILE A 351 -9.86 -16.41 -16.46
C ILE A 351 -10.74 -16.48 -17.72
N GLY A 352 -10.66 -15.51 -18.62
CA GLY A 352 -11.42 -15.49 -19.88
C GLY A 352 -11.18 -16.69 -20.80
N PHE A 353 -10.17 -17.52 -20.53
CA PHE A 353 -9.86 -18.74 -21.28
C PHE A 353 -10.28 -20.03 -20.56
N HIS A 354 -10.63 -19.96 -19.28
CA HIS A 354 -10.98 -21.11 -18.44
C HIS A 354 -12.38 -20.99 -17.85
N LEU A 355 -13.29 -20.32 -18.57
CA LEU A 355 -14.67 -20.09 -18.13
C LEU A 355 -15.48 -21.39 -17.98
N SER A 356 -15.11 -22.45 -18.70
CA SER A 356 -15.73 -23.77 -18.61
C SER A 356 -15.30 -24.59 -17.38
N ASP A 357 -14.19 -24.22 -16.72
CA ASP A 357 -13.64 -24.89 -15.53
C ASP A 357 -13.14 -23.82 -14.54
N ILE A 358 -14.07 -23.07 -13.95
CA ILE A 358 -13.76 -21.98 -13.02
C ILE A 358 -13.12 -22.53 -11.73
N ARG A 359 -13.59 -23.68 -11.25
CA ARG A 359 -13.09 -24.27 -10.01
C ARG A 359 -11.64 -24.73 -10.15
N GLY A 360 -11.32 -25.53 -11.18
CA GLY A 360 -9.95 -25.93 -11.46
C GLY A 360 -9.06 -24.74 -11.83
N PHE A 361 -9.61 -23.72 -12.49
CA PHE A 361 -8.90 -22.46 -12.72
C PHE A 361 -8.52 -21.74 -11.42
N ASN A 362 -9.46 -21.61 -10.48
CA ASN A 362 -9.20 -20.95 -9.19
C ASN A 362 -8.12 -21.70 -8.40
N GLU A 363 -8.14 -23.05 -8.41
CA GLU A 363 -7.10 -23.89 -7.78
C GLU A 363 -5.72 -23.64 -8.39
N ARG A 364 -5.58 -23.77 -9.72
CA ARG A 364 -4.31 -23.52 -10.45
C ARG A 364 -3.81 -22.08 -10.26
N SER A 365 -4.73 -21.11 -10.26
CA SER A 365 -4.40 -19.69 -10.04
C SER A 365 -3.88 -19.43 -8.64
N PHE A 366 -4.38 -20.16 -7.65
CA PHE A 366 -3.96 -20.06 -6.27
C PHE A 366 -2.56 -20.63 -6.03
N GLU A 367 -2.25 -21.75 -6.68
CA GLU A 367 -0.89 -22.30 -6.70
C GLU A 367 0.09 -21.32 -7.32
N ASN A 368 -0.26 -20.73 -8.46
CA ASN A 368 0.55 -19.69 -9.08
C ASN A 368 0.73 -18.49 -8.13
N PHE A 369 -0.34 -18.05 -7.47
CA PHE A 369 -0.27 -16.98 -6.48
C PHE A 369 0.69 -17.30 -5.32
N ASN A 370 0.58 -18.50 -4.76
CA ASN A 370 1.41 -18.99 -3.66
C ASN A 370 2.90 -19.11 -4.03
N HIS A 371 3.21 -19.56 -5.25
CA HIS A 371 4.59 -19.88 -5.64
C HIS A 371 5.32 -18.75 -6.36
N LEU A 372 4.63 -17.97 -7.20
CA LEU A 372 5.25 -16.94 -8.04
C LEU A 372 4.87 -15.51 -7.63
N LEU A 373 3.62 -15.22 -7.28
CA LEU A 373 3.20 -13.83 -7.07
C LEU A 373 3.60 -13.28 -5.70
N GLU A 374 3.35 -14.02 -4.63
CA GLU A 374 3.48 -13.49 -3.26
C GLU A 374 4.88 -13.59 -2.67
N LYS A 375 5.79 -14.31 -3.34
CA LYS A 375 7.10 -14.64 -2.79
C LYS A 375 8.13 -13.54 -3.06
N PRO A 376 9.03 -13.21 -2.11
CA PRO A 376 9.93 -12.07 -2.27
C PRO A 376 11.05 -12.35 -3.27
N TYR A 377 11.53 -13.61 -3.34
CA TYR A 377 12.63 -14.01 -4.22
C TYR A 377 12.26 -13.97 -5.71
N THR A 378 10.97 -14.06 -6.05
CA THR A 378 10.49 -13.91 -7.43
C THR A 378 10.33 -12.44 -7.85
N ARG A 379 10.30 -11.51 -6.89
CA ARG A 379 10.04 -10.08 -7.11
C ARG A 379 11.24 -9.16 -6.85
N VAL A 380 12.32 -9.70 -6.29
CA VAL A 380 13.52 -8.92 -5.94
C VAL A 380 14.12 -8.20 -7.15
N SER A 381 14.00 -8.75 -8.37
CA SER A 381 14.48 -8.12 -9.60
C SER A 381 13.94 -6.71 -9.81
N SER A 382 12.63 -6.50 -9.66
CA SER A 382 11.98 -5.20 -9.83
C SER A 382 12.44 -4.18 -8.78
N TYR A 383 12.61 -4.63 -7.54
CA TYR A 383 13.12 -3.78 -6.46
C TYR A 383 14.58 -3.35 -6.70
N LEU A 384 15.43 -4.28 -7.14
CA LEU A 384 16.84 -4.01 -7.43
C LEU A 384 17.03 -3.07 -8.61
N ILE A 385 16.22 -3.17 -9.66
CA ILE A 385 16.19 -2.20 -10.76
C ILE A 385 15.88 -0.79 -10.21
N GLY A 386 14.92 -0.70 -9.28
CA GLY A 386 14.66 0.54 -8.54
C GLY A 386 15.90 1.05 -7.80
N ILE A 387 16.61 0.19 -7.05
CA ILE A 387 17.85 0.56 -6.35
C ILE A 387 18.89 1.13 -7.30
N LEU A 388 19.12 0.48 -8.45
CA LEU A 388 20.08 0.94 -9.46
C LEU A 388 19.71 2.33 -9.98
N LEU A 389 18.44 2.56 -10.30
CA LEU A 389 17.94 3.87 -10.73
C LEU A 389 18.15 4.93 -9.64
N GLY A 390 17.84 4.61 -8.39
CA GLY A 390 17.95 5.53 -7.26
C GLY A 390 19.40 5.91 -6.97
N HIS A 391 20.30 4.93 -7.02
CA HIS A 391 21.73 5.13 -6.91
C HIS A 391 22.27 6.04 -8.02
N TYR A 392 21.88 5.78 -9.28
CA TYR A 392 22.31 6.56 -10.43
C TYR A 392 21.80 8.00 -10.37
N LEU A 393 20.51 8.21 -10.10
CA LEU A 393 19.91 9.55 -10.05
C LEU A 393 20.38 10.37 -8.85
N SER A 394 20.64 9.75 -7.69
CA SER A 394 21.12 10.49 -6.51
C SER A 394 22.52 11.07 -6.70
N ARG A 395 23.38 10.43 -7.49
CA ARG A 395 24.74 10.93 -7.77
C ARG A 395 24.79 11.90 -8.94
N ARG A 396 23.74 11.92 -9.76
CA ARG A 396 23.61 12.89 -10.85
C ARG A 396 23.05 14.18 -10.29
N ASN A 397 23.68 15.30 -10.59
CA ASN A 397 23.13 16.60 -10.20
C ASN A 397 21.93 16.91 -11.12
N ILE A 398 20.73 16.47 -10.71
CA ILE A 398 19.49 16.52 -11.52
C ILE A 398 19.22 17.93 -12.04
N ALA A 399 19.51 18.96 -11.23
CA ALA A 399 19.36 20.37 -11.58
C ALA A 399 20.31 20.86 -12.69
N LYS A 400 21.40 20.12 -12.98
CA LYS A 400 22.37 20.44 -14.04
C LYS A 400 22.27 19.50 -15.25
N ALA A 401 21.24 18.64 -15.33
CA ALA A 401 21.08 17.73 -16.45
C ALA A 401 20.81 18.53 -17.75
N THR A 402 21.84 18.64 -18.59
CA THR A 402 21.72 19.16 -19.97
C THR A 402 20.75 18.29 -20.78
N ARG A 403 20.23 18.84 -21.90
CA ARG A 403 19.47 18.04 -22.87
C ARG A 403 20.30 16.81 -23.26
N MET A 404 19.71 15.63 -23.09
CA MET A 404 20.38 14.37 -23.40
C MET A 404 20.42 14.13 -24.91
N ASN A 405 21.35 13.27 -25.36
CA ASN A 405 21.44 12.88 -26.77
C ASN A 405 20.08 12.32 -27.26
N PRO A 406 19.47 12.88 -28.33
CA PRO A 406 18.19 12.39 -28.88
C PRO A 406 18.21 10.92 -29.26
N VAL A 407 19.36 10.39 -29.74
CA VAL A 407 19.50 8.98 -30.09
C VAL A 407 19.36 8.10 -28.85
N PHE A 408 20.02 8.48 -27.75
CA PHE A 408 19.90 7.77 -26.48
C PHE A 408 18.45 7.78 -25.95
N LEU A 409 17.77 8.93 -26.07
CA LEU A 409 16.35 9.03 -25.69
C LEU A 409 15.46 8.13 -26.55
N CYS A 410 15.67 8.13 -27.87
CA CYS A 410 14.92 7.30 -28.81
C CYS A 410 15.13 5.79 -28.53
N CYS A 411 16.38 5.35 -28.38
CA CYS A 411 16.71 3.98 -28.04
C CYS A 411 16.06 3.54 -26.72
N GLY A 412 16.11 4.39 -25.70
CA GLY A 412 15.48 4.08 -24.41
C GLY A 412 13.96 4.03 -24.49
N TRP A 413 13.30 4.88 -25.28
CA TRP A 413 11.86 4.80 -25.52
C TRP A 413 11.45 3.53 -26.25
N ILE A 414 12.18 3.15 -27.30
CA ILE A 414 11.95 1.90 -28.04
C ILE A 414 12.13 0.71 -27.10
N PHE A 415 13.22 0.68 -26.33
CA PHE A 415 13.47 -0.39 -25.36
C PHE A 415 12.38 -0.47 -24.29
N SER A 416 11.96 0.66 -23.73
CA SER A 416 10.87 0.73 -22.76
C SER A 416 9.55 0.24 -23.35
N ALA A 417 9.21 0.64 -24.57
CA ALA A 417 7.99 0.23 -25.24
C ALA A 417 7.97 -1.28 -25.49
N ILE A 418 9.07 -1.85 -26.00
CA ILE A 418 9.20 -3.30 -26.22
C ILE A 418 9.12 -4.06 -24.90
N SER A 419 9.83 -3.60 -23.87
CA SER A 419 9.85 -4.27 -22.56
C SER A 419 8.47 -4.25 -21.89
N MET A 420 7.76 -3.14 -21.96
CA MET A 420 6.38 -3.03 -21.49
C MET A 420 5.46 -3.95 -22.31
N TRP A 421 5.57 -3.90 -23.65
CA TRP A 421 4.74 -4.73 -24.52
C TRP A 421 4.91 -6.23 -24.23
N ILE A 422 6.14 -6.71 -24.05
CA ILE A 422 6.41 -8.10 -23.67
C ILE A 422 5.73 -8.42 -22.33
N SER A 423 5.91 -7.57 -21.32
CA SER A 423 5.33 -7.78 -19.98
C SER A 423 3.80 -7.91 -20.01
N PHE A 424 3.13 -7.10 -20.83
CA PHE A 424 1.68 -7.10 -20.96
C PHE A 424 1.13 -8.13 -21.97
N PHE A 425 1.80 -8.41 -23.07
CA PHE A 425 1.16 -9.06 -24.22
C PHE A 425 1.92 -10.25 -24.81
N ALA A 426 3.07 -10.65 -24.25
CA ALA A 426 3.84 -11.76 -24.82
C ALA A 426 3.17 -13.15 -24.74
N LEU A 427 2.24 -13.36 -23.80
CA LEU A 427 1.44 -14.58 -23.77
C LEU A 427 0.17 -14.42 -24.61
N GLY A 428 -0.07 -15.37 -25.51
CA GLY A 428 -1.20 -15.38 -26.42
C GLY A 428 -2.53 -15.82 -25.81
N ASN A 429 -3.50 -16.05 -26.70
CA ASN A 429 -4.91 -16.33 -26.39
C ASN A 429 -5.23 -17.83 -26.23
N ALA A 430 -4.22 -18.67 -26.09
CA ALA A 430 -4.36 -20.11 -25.94
C ALA A 430 -3.49 -20.61 -24.78
N GLU A 431 -3.70 -21.85 -24.35
CA GLU A 431 -2.74 -22.52 -23.49
C GLU A 431 -1.38 -22.54 -24.18
N GLU A 432 -0.41 -21.90 -23.55
CA GLU A 432 0.95 -21.85 -24.07
C GLU A 432 1.73 -23.03 -23.52
N SER A 433 2.75 -23.47 -24.25
CA SER A 433 3.64 -24.50 -23.73
C SER A 433 4.25 -24.06 -22.40
N LEU A 434 4.44 -25.01 -21.48
CA LEU A 434 5.04 -24.77 -20.17
C LEU A 434 6.36 -23.98 -20.28
N LEU A 435 7.17 -24.27 -21.31
CA LEU A 435 8.41 -23.57 -21.57
C LEU A 435 8.19 -22.08 -21.86
N LYS A 436 7.25 -21.73 -22.74
CA LYS A 436 6.95 -20.32 -23.05
C LYS A 436 6.45 -19.58 -21.82
N PHE A 437 5.55 -20.20 -21.06
CA PHE A 437 5.02 -19.62 -19.82
C PHE A 437 6.13 -19.40 -18.77
N ALA A 438 7.04 -20.36 -18.60
CA ALA A 438 8.17 -20.25 -17.69
C ALA A 438 9.14 -19.13 -18.10
N VAL A 439 9.49 -19.03 -19.40
CA VAL A 439 10.34 -17.94 -19.91
C VAL A 439 9.69 -16.59 -19.68
N PHE A 440 8.39 -16.48 -19.97
CA PHE A 440 7.63 -15.25 -19.75
C PHE A 440 7.66 -14.82 -18.28
N ASN A 441 7.36 -15.73 -17.34
CA ASN A 441 7.40 -15.42 -15.91
C ASN A 441 8.81 -15.07 -15.42
N GLY A 442 9.84 -15.71 -15.98
CA GLY A 442 11.24 -15.38 -15.70
C GLY A 442 11.61 -13.94 -16.03
N MET A 443 11.04 -13.36 -17.09
CA MET A 443 11.51 -12.09 -17.65
C MET A 443 10.55 -10.90 -17.42
N ARG A 444 9.24 -11.13 -17.30
CA ARG A 444 8.22 -10.06 -17.28
C ARG A 444 8.43 -9.02 -16.18
N HIS A 445 8.78 -9.46 -14.96
CA HIS A 445 8.95 -8.57 -13.81
C HIS A 445 10.17 -7.65 -13.98
N LEU A 446 11.25 -8.19 -14.56
CA LEU A 446 12.45 -7.44 -14.90
C LEU A 446 12.17 -6.43 -16.03
N LEU A 447 11.54 -6.88 -17.12
CA LEU A 447 11.24 -6.04 -18.28
C LEU A 447 10.30 -4.89 -17.92
N PHE A 448 9.25 -5.16 -17.14
CA PHE A 448 8.35 -4.13 -16.65
C PHE A 448 9.09 -3.11 -15.77
N ALA A 449 9.91 -3.58 -14.83
CA ALA A 449 10.71 -2.72 -13.96
C ALA A 449 11.69 -1.83 -14.74
N CYS A 450 12.31 -2.37 -15.79
CA CYS A 450 13.17 -1.61 -16.71
C CYS A 450 12.37 -0.52 -17.46
N GLY A 451 11.19 -0.86 -17.99
CA GLY A 451 10.33 0.08 -18.69
C GLY A 451 9.85 1.24 -17.80
N ILE A 452 9.33 0.93 -16.61
CA ILE A 452 8.91 1.99 -15.68
C ILE A 452 10.09 2.80 -15.14
N SER A 453 11.26 2.19 -14.95
CA SER A 453 12.47 2.90 -14.53
C SER A 453 12.97 3.88 -15.57
N TRP A 454 12.89 3.53 -16.86
CA TRP A 454 13.16 4.46 -17.95
C TRP A 454 12.20 5.65 -17.91
N PHE A 455 10.90 5.40 -17.73
CA PHE A 455 9.91 6.47 -17.61
C PHE A 455 10.20 7.42 -16.43
N ILE A 456 10.52 6.87 -15.25
CA ILE A 456 10.90 7.66 -14.06
C ILE A 456 12.18 8.46 -14.34
N PHE A 457 13.17 7.85 -14.99
CA PHE A 457 14.43 8.49 -15.35
C PHE A 457 14.23 9.72 -16.24
N VAL A 458 13.47 9.59 -17.33
CA VAL A 458 13.23 10.67 -18.29
C VAL A 458 12.40 11.81 -17.64
N CYS A 459 11.44 11.46 -16.77
CA CYS A 459 10.67 12.44 -16.01
C CYS A 459 11.55 13.21 -15.01
N SER A 460 12.40 12.50 -14.25
CA SER A 460 13.25 13.09 -13.20
C SER A 460 14.37 13.95 -13.78
N THR A 461 14.84 13.65 -14.99
CA THR A 461 15.87 14.43 -15.71
C THR A 461 15.30 15.59 -16.52
N GLY A 462 14.00 15.89 -16.41
CA GLY A 462 13.36 17.03 -17.04
C GLY A 462 13.24 16.96 -18.57
N GLN A 463 13.45 15.78 -19.17
CA GLN A 463 13.40 15.64 -20.64
C GLN A 463 11.97 15.63 -21.18
N ILE A 464 10.97 15.28 -20.35
CA ILE A 464 9.56 15.43 -20.69
C ILE A 464 8.80 16.17 -19.61
N GLU A 465 8.73 17.49 -19.79
CA GLU A 465 8.11 18.41 -18.84
C GLU A 465 6.60 18.19 -18.71
N LEU A 466 5.89 17.87 -19.79
CA LEU A 466 4.43 17.69 -19.78
C LEU A 466 4.00 16.57 -18.82
N PHE A 467 4.57 15.37 -18.98
CA PHE A 467 4.28 14.23 -18.10
C PHE A 467 4.75 14.49 -16.67
N ASN A 468 5.92 15.12 -16.49
CA ASN A 468 6.38 15.45 -15.15
C ASN A 468 5.40 16.42 -14.45
N ARG A 469 4.94 17.48 -15.14
CA ARG A 469 3.97 18.45 -14.61
C ARG A 469 2.64 17.79 -14.25
N PHE A 470 2.12 16.93 -15.12
CA PHE A 470 0.89 16.17 -14.86
C PHE A 470 1.03 15.25 -13.63
N LEU A 471 2.09 14.43 -13.57
CA LEU A 471 2.31 13.48 -12.49
C LEU A 471 2.71 14.15 -11.16
N SER A 472 3.10 15.42 -11.21
CA SER A 472 3.48 16.23 -10.04
C SER A 472 2.36 17.13 -9.54
N MET A 473 1.14 16.99 -10.09
CA MET A 473 0.00 17.78 -9.67
C MET A 473 -0.30 17.62 -8.17
N HIS A 474 -0.76 18.71 -7.55
CA HIS A 474 -1.01 18.74 -6.11
C HIS A 474 -1.98 17.65 -5.63
N GLY A 475 -3.01 17.31 -6.43
CA GLY A 475 -3.91 16.21 -6.14
C GLY A 475 -3.17 14.88 -5.96
N PHE A 476 -2.28 14.53 -6.90
CA PHE A 476 -1.48 13.30 -6.80
C PHE A 476 -0.54 13.29 -5.59
N VAL A 477 -0.04 14.44 -5.16
CA VAL A 477 0.78 14.55 -3.95
C VAL A 477 -0.03 14.15 -2.72
N VAL A 478 -1.26 14.65 -2.59
CA VAL A 478 -2.17 14.30 -1.50
C VAL A 478 -2.50 12.80 -1.53
N LEU A 479 -2.91 12.28 -2.69
CA LEU A 479 -3.22 10.85 -2.85
C LEU A 479 -2.00 9.97 -2.51
N SER A 480 -0.80 10.39 -2.95
CA SER A 480 0.45 9.68 -2.67
C SER A 480 0.79 9.66 -1.17
N ARG A 481 0.52 10.74 -0.43
CA ARG A 481 0.73 10.78 1.03
C ARG A 481 -0.25 9.89 1.79
N LEU A 482 -1.48 9.74 1.29
CA LEU A 482 -2.50 8.86 1.86
C LEU A 482 -2.40 7.40 1.38
N SER A 483 -1.60 7.12 0.35
CA SER A 483 -1.54 5.82 -0.33
C SER A 483 -1.34 4.62 0.61
N TYR A 484 -0.55 4.77 1.67
CA TYR A 484 -0.33 3.71 2.64
C TYR A 484 -1.58 3.39 3.46
N SER A 485 -2.18 4.43 4.08
CA SER A 485 -3.45 4.30 4.80
C SER A 485 -4.56 3.78 3.87
N ALA A 486 -4.64 4.29 2.65
CA ALA A 486 -5.60 3.88 1.64
C ALA A 486 -5.42 2.41 1.24
N TYR A 487 -4.19 1.95 1.06
CA TYR A 487 -3.88 0.55 0.77
C TYR A 487 -4.28 -0.39 1.90
N LEU A 488 -4.19 0.01 3.17
CA LEU A 488 -4.67 -0.84 4.26
C LEU A 488 -6.19 -0.91 4.32
N THR A 489 -6.89 0.19 4.03
CA THR A 489 -8.34 0.29 4.22
C THR A 489 -9.18 -0.09 3.01
N HIS A 490 -8.66 0.00 1.78
CA HIS A 490 -9.46 -0.22 0.55
C HIS A 490 -10.09 -1.61 0.50
N PHE A 491 -9.38 -2.64 0.96
CA PHE A 491 -9.89 -4.01 0.92
C PHE A 491 -11.01 -4.22 1.94
N LEU A 492 -10.98 -3.53 3.09
CA LEU A 492 -12.08 -3.56 4.06
C LEU A 492 -13.38 -3.01 3.46
N LEU A 493 -13.29 -1.94 2.66
CA LEU A 493 -14.44 -1.36 1.98
C LEU A 493 -14.96 -2.26 0.86
N LEU A 494 -14.04 -2.89 0.11
CA LEU A 494 -14.40 -3.87 -0.90
C LEU A 494 -15.12 -5.05 -0.27
N GLU A 495 -14.51 -5.69 0.72
CA GLU A 495 -15.08 -6.84 1.42
C GLU A 495 -16.43 -6.47 2.05
N TYR A 496 -16.54 -5.32 2.71
CA TYR A 496 -17.82 -4.81 3.23
C TYR A 496 -18.90 -4.73 2.14
N HIS A 497 -18.58 -4.19 0.96
CA HIS A 497 -19.55 -4.11 -0.13
C HIS A 497 -19.97 -5.51 -0.61
N PHE A 498 -18.99 -6.41 -0.82
CA PHE A 498 -19.24 -7.75 -1.35
C PHE A 498 -20.05 -8.64 -0.40
N LEU A 499 -19.78 -8.58 0.90
CA LEU A 499 -20.51 -9.38 1.89
C LEU A 499 -21.95 -8.89 2.13
N ASN A 500 -22.32 -7.72 1.60
CA ASN A 500 -23.69 -7.18 1.63
C ASN A 500 -24.45 -7.40 0.33
N ILE A 501 -23.86 -8.06 -0.68
CA ILE A 501 -24.56 -8.40 -1.93
C ILE A 501 -25.62 -9.49 -1.65
N THR A 502 -26.83 -9.28 -2.17
CA THR A 502 -27.97 -10.20 -2.02
C THR A 502 -28.28 -10.99 -3.30
N GLU A 503 -27.85 -10.49 -4.45
CA GLU A 503 -28.20 -11.05 -5.77
C GLU A 503 -26.99 -11.08 -6.70
N LEU A 504 -26.98 -12.03 -7.64
CA LEU A 504 -25.96 -12.09 -8.68
C LEU A 504 -26.14 -10.94 -9.67
N GLY A 505 -25.06 -10.22 -9.93
CA GLY A 505 -25.05 -9.16 -10.93
C GLY A 505 -24.85 -9.68 -12.35
N GLU A 506 -25.21 -8.85 -13.33
CA GLU A 506 -24.72 -9.03 -14.70
C GLU A 506 -23.34 -8.39 -14.84
N PHE A 507 -22.46 -9.08 -15.55
CA PHE A 507 -21.18 -8.50 -15.91
C PHE A 507 -21.40 -7.35 -16.88
N SER A 508 -20.89 -6.19 -16.51
CA SER A 508 -20.67 -5.07 -17.40
C SER A 508 -19.37 -4.42 -16.97
N PHE A 509 -18.47 -4.18 -17.91
CA PHE A 509 -17.22 -3.48 -17.62
C PHE A 509 -17.48 -2.10 -17.01
N THR A 510 -18.50 -1.40 -17.49
CA THR A 510 -18.96 -0.13 -16.95
C THR A 510 -19.33 -0.26 -15.48
N HIS A 511 -20.00 -1.35 -15.06
CA HIS A 511 -20.27 -1.61 -13.64
C HIS A 511 -18.98 -1.80 -12.84
N VAL A 512 -17.98 -2.53 -13.35
CA VAL A 512 -16.71 -2.71 -12.64
C VAL A 512 -15.98 -1.38 -12.47
N VAL A 513 -15.97 -0.53 -13.50
CA VAL A 513 -15.35 0.81 -13.43
C VAL A 513 -16.08 1.72 -12.46
N ILE A 514 -17.42 1.75 -12.50
CA ILE A 514 -18.23 2.56 -11.58
C ILE A 514 -17.99 2.10 -10.14
N LYS A 515 -18.07 0.79 -9.86
CA LYS A 515 -17.83 0.24 -8.51
C LYS A 515 -16.42 0.54 -8.02
N SER A 516 -15.41 0.35 -8.85
CA SER A 516 -14.01 0.65 -8.51
C SER A 516 -13.81 2.14 -8.21
N THR A 517 -14.48 3.00 -8.98
CA THR A 517 -14.46 4.46 -8.78
C THR A 517 -15.14 4.83 -7.46
N CYS A 518 -16.29 4.24 -7.13
CA CYS A 518 -16.95 4.44 -5.84
C CYS A 518 -16.04 4.02 -4.68
N VAL A 519 -15.43 2.83 -4.76
CA VAL A 519 -14.49 2.34 -3.73
C VAL A 519 -13.31 3.28 -3.58
N PHE A 520 -12.75 3.77 -4.69
CA PHE A 520 -11.68 4.76 -4.68
C PHE A 520 -12.11 6.03 -3.93
N PHE A 521 -13.27 6.61 -4.26
CA PHE A 521 -13.77 7.81 -3.60
C PHE A 521 -14.11 7.62 -2.12
N TRP A 522 -14.53 6.42 -1.68
CA TRP A 522 -14.74 6.11 -0.26
C TRP A 522 -13.44 5.83 0.50
N THR A 523 -12.42 5.29 -0.18
CA THR A 523 -11.14 4.95 0.43
C THR A 523 -10.36 6.20 0.86
N PHE A 524 -10.40 7.29 0.09
CA PHE A 524 -9.60 8.49 0.42
C PHE A 524 -10.08 9.25 1.67
N PRO A 525 -11.38 9.50 1.88
CA PRO A 525 -11.89 10.07 3.13
C PRO A 525 -11.55 9.20 4.35
N LEU A 526 -11.74 7.87 4.24
CA LEU A 526 -11.42 6.93 5.31
C LEU A 526 -9.91 6.96 5.62
N SER A 527 -9.07 6.89 4.60
CA SER A 527 -7.62 6.94 4.77
C SER A 527 -7.13 8.29 5.29
N PHE A 528 -7.79 9.40 4.94
CA PHE A 528 -7.50 10.70 5.53
C PHE A 528 -7.78 10.72 7.04
N ALA A 529 -8.95 10.23 7.47
CA ALA A 529 -9.31 10.16 8.87
C ALA A 529 -8.33 9.28 9.66
N VAL A 530 -8.07 8.07 9.16
CA VAL A 530 -7.14 7.11 9.78
C VAL A 530 -5.71 7.65 9.82
N SER A 531 -5.22 8.27 8.73
CA SER A 531 -3.88 8.84 8.69
C SER A 531 -3.73 10.03 9.66
N ALA A 532 -4.72 10.92 9.73
CA ALA A 532 -4.67 12.10 10.59
C ALA A 532 -4.79 11.78 12.08
N ILE A 533 -5.57 10.74 12.46
CA ILE A 533 -5.86 10.35 13.85
C ILE A 533 -4.84 9.33 14.39
N ILE A 534 -4.26 8.49 13.52
CA ILE A 534 -3.40 7.37 13.95
C ILE A 534 -1.99 7.48 13.35
N GLU A 535 -1.86 7.45 12.02
CA GLU A 535 -0.54 7.36 11.34
C GLU A 535 0.37 8.55 11.67
N MET A 536 -0.14 9.77 11.46
CA MET A 536 0.63 11.00 11.64
C MET A 536 1.00 11.25 13.11
N PRO A 537 0.09 11.11 14.10
CA PRO A 537 0.45 11.26 15.50
C PRO A 537 1.53 10.31 15.95
N VAL A 538 1.45 9.02 15.60
CA VAL A 538 2.46 8.02 16.01
C VAL A 538 3.82 8.32 15.37
N SER A 539 3.83 8.68 14.08
CA SER A 539 5.04 9.08 13.38
C SER A 539 5.71 10.33 13.98
N ARG A 540 4.90 11.32 14.38
CA ARG A 540 5.38 12.54 15.06
C ARG A 540 5.86 12.27 16.48
N LEU A 541 5.14 11.43 17.23
CA LEU A 541 5.52 11.07 18.58
C LEU A 541 6.89 10.40 18.61
N TYR A 542 7.14 9.50 17.67
CA TYR A 542 8.45 8.87 17.52
C TYR A 542 9.56 9.88 17.19
N SER A 543 9.30 10.84 16.29
CA SER A 543 10.32 11.85 15.99
C SER A 543 10.67 12.69 17.22
N ILE A 544 9.70 13.02 18.08
CA ILE A 544 9.99 13.73 19.34
C ILE A 544 10.78 12.87 20.33
N LEU A 545 10.42 11.59 20.47
CA LEU A 545 11.03 10.70 21.46
C LEU A 545 12.47 10.29 21.09
N PHE A 546 12.73 10.04 19.80
CA PHE A 546 13.98 9.43 19.35
C PHE A 546 14.86 10.35 18.52
N TRP A 547 14.33 11.47 18.01
CA TRP A 547 15.15 12.49 17.37
C TRP A 547 15.31 13.66 18.32
N LYS A 548 16.50 13.81 18.90
CA LYS A 548 16.94 15.12 19.37
C LYS A 548 16.88 16.03 18.14
N GLN A 549 15.94 16.99 18.11
CA GLN A 549 16.06 18.12 17.21
C GLN A 549 17.47 18.65 17.39
N LYS A 550 18.29 18.62 16.32
CA LYS A 550 19.42 19.54 16.25
C LYS A 550 18.81 20.91 16.53
N LYS A 551 19.20 21.52 17.65
CA LYS A 551 19.04 22.94 17.84
C LYS A 551 19.88 23.55 16.73
N ASP A 552 19.22 23.96 15.66
CA ASP A 552 19.78 24.96 14.76
C ASP A 552 19.74 26.31 15.48
#